data_AF-A0AAJ2GTL7-F1
#
_entry.id   AF-A0AAJ2GTL7-F1
#
_cell.length_a   1.000
_cell.length_b   1.000
_cell.length_c   1.000
_cell.angle_alpha   90.00
_cell.angle_beta   90.00
_cell.angle_gamma   90.00
#
_symmetry.space_group_name_H-M   'P 1'
#
loop_
_entity.id
_entity.type
_entity.pdbx_description
1 polymer ?
#
loop_
_entity_poly.entity_id
_entity_poly.type
_entity_poly.pdbx_seq_one_letter_code
_entity_poly.pdbx_strand_id
1 'polypeptide(L)' 'MKLTAGDVLEIRVDDQLFAPRCPVGVNVRRTAGDHISFSATAAIETMTEVETLKAGGIHLLILRDIMAS' A
#
# COMPACT_ATOMS: atom_id res chain seq x y z
N MET A 1 1.00 -12.10 15.20
CA MET A 1 0.90 -10.72 15.74
C MET A 1 -0.58 -10.35 15.88
N LYS A 2 -1.04 -9.80 17.01
CA LYS A 2 -2.39 -9.22 17.14
C LYS A 2 -2.29 -7.70 17.11
N LEU A 3 -3.11 -7.05 16.29
CA LEU A 3 -3.31 -5.60 16.27
C LEU A 3 -4.49 -5.26 17.17
N THR A 4 -4.43 -4.09 17.81
CA THR A 4 -5.49 -3.57 18.67
C THR A 4 -5.91 -2.19 18.21
N ALA A 5 -7.16 -1.80 18.51
CA ALA A 5 -7.62 -0.44 18.22
C ALA A 5 -6.72 0.59 18.91
N GLY A 6 -6.35 1.64 18.17
CA GLY A 6 -5.39 2.67 18.60
C GLY A 6 -3.97 2.43 18.12
N ASP A 7 -3.61 1.22 17.67
CA ASP A 7 -2.33 1.01 16.99
C ASP A 7 -2.29 1.79 15.68
N VAL A 8 -1.17 2.43 15.41
CA VAL A 8 -0.93 3.15 14.15
C VAL A 8 0.01 2.34 13.29
N LEU A 9 -0.42 2.02 12.07
CA LEU A 9 0.39 1.35 11.08
C LEU A 9 0.94 2.37 10.09
N GLU A 10 2.26 2.33 9.90
CA GLU A 10 2.93 3.03 8.82
C GLU A 10 3.39 1.98 7.81
N ILE A 11 2.93 2.13 6.56
CA ILE A 11 3.27 1.23 5.45
C ILE A 11 4.19 2.00 4.52
N ARG A 12 5.38 1.45 4.27
CA ARG A 12 6.37 2.01 3.35
C ARG A 12 6.54 1.09 2.16
N VAL A 13 6.46 1.68 0.99
CA VAL A 13 6.69 1.03 -0.29
C VAL A 13 7.62 1.93 -1.09
N ASP A 14 8.59 1.34 -1.77
CA ASP A 14 9.41 2.06 -2.74
C ASP A 14 8.63 2.13 -4.06
N ASP A 15 8.32 3.34 -4.51
CA ASP A 15 7.57 3.58 -5.75
C ASP A 15 8.26 2.99 -6.99
N GLN A 16 9.58 2.84 -6.97
CA GLN A 16 10.33 2.19 -8.04
C GLN A 16 10.16 0.66 -8.06
N LEU A 17 9.75 0.08 -6.94
CA LEU A 17 9.57 -1.36 -6.74
C LEU A 17 8.10 -1.76 -6.59
N PHE A 18 7.16 -0.83 -6.82
CA PHE A 18 5.74 -1.08 -6.68
C PHE A 18 5.21 -1.96 -7.82
N ALA A 19 5.00 -3.23 -7.49
CA ALA A 19 4.65 -4.32 -8.40
C ALA A 19 3.74 -5.34 -7.68
N PRO A 20 3.13 -6.29 -8.40
CA PRO A 20 2.34 -7.36 -7.77
C PRO A 20 3.15 -8.11 -6.71
N ARG A 21 2.53 -8.34 -5.56
CA ARG A 21 3.13 -9.02 -4.39
C ARG A 21 4.47 -8.45 -3.96
N CYS A 22 4.72 -7.15 -4.19
CA CYS A 22 5.96 -6.52 -3.75
C CYS A 22 6.06 -6.54 -2.21
N PRO A 23 7.27 -6.65 -1.64
CA PRO A 23 7.46 -6.48 -0.21
C PRO A 23 7.11 -5.05 0.21
N VAL A 24 6.52 -4.90 1.40
CA VAL A 24 6.20 -3.62 2.02
C VAL A 24 6.74 -3.61 3.44
N GLY A 25 7.38 -2.50 3.82
CA GLY A 25 7.78 -2.28 5.20
C GLY A 25 6.57 -1.88 6.03
N VAL A 26 6.36 -2.51 7.18
CA VAL A 26 5.30 -2.17 8.13
C VAL A 26 5.92 -1.82 9.47
N ASN A 27 5.63 -0.61 9.95
CA ASN A 27 5.93 -0.18 11.31
C ASN A 27 4.62 -0.01 12.08
N VAL A 28 4.49 -0.71 13.20
CA VAL A 28 3.35 -0.59 14.11
C VAL A 28 3.81 0.20 15.32
N ARG A 29 3.21 1.37 15.55
CA ARG A 29 3.33 2.11 16.80
C ARG A 29 2.14 1.75 17.69
N ARG A 30 2.42 1.09 18.81
CA ARG A 30 1.42 0.65 19.77
C ARG A 30 0.93 1.83 20.60
N THR A 31 -0.32 1.75 21.04
CA THR A 31 -0.88 2.72 22.01
C THR A 31 -0.07 2.76 23.31
N ALA A 32 0.51 1.63 23.71
CA ALA A 32 1.36 1.51 24.90
C ALA A 32 2.76 2.14 24.73
N GLY A 33 3.11 2.66 23.55
CA GLY A 33 4.39 3.30 23.26
C GLY A 33 5.45 2.40 22.63
N ASP A 34 5.22 1.08 22.56
CA ASP A 34 6.13 0.14 21.90
C ASP A 34 6.03 0.21 20.37
N HIS A 35 7.11 -0.18 19.70
CA HIS A 35 7.20 -0.22 18.24
C HIS A 35 7.59 -1.61 17.74
N ILE A 36 6.95 -2.05 16.65
CA ILE A 36 7.27 -3.31 15.98
C ILE A 36 7.42 -3.06 14.49
N SER A 37 8.51 -3.54 13.91
CA SER A 37 8.79 -3.43 12.47
C SER A 37 8.88 -4.82 11.85
N PHE A 38 8.26 -5.00 10.69
CA PHE A 38 8.35 -6.24 9.91
C PHE A 38 8.12 -5.97 8.41
N SER A 39 8.52 -6.94 7.57
CA SER A 39 8.19 -6.95 6.15
C SER A 39 6.91 -7.76 5.92
N ALA A 40 6.03 -7.27 5.06
CA ALA A 40 4.84 -7.95 4.59
C ALA A 40 4.80 -8.00 3.07
N THR A 41 3.89 -8.78 2.50
CA THR A 41 3.64 -8.83 1.05
C THR A 41 2.40 -7.99 0.74
N ALA A 42 2.50 -7.07 -0.23
CA ALA A 42 1.34 -6.35 -0.73
C ALA A 42 0.31 -7.32 -1.32
N ALA A 43 -0.96 -7.17 -0.95
CA ALA A 43 -2.07 -7.94 -1.53
C ALA A 43 -2.54 -7.34 -2.86
N ILE A 44 -1.60 -7.10 -3.77
CA ILE A 44 -1.83 -6.62 -5.13
C ILE A 44 -1.38 -7.75 -6.05
N GLU A 45 -2.24 -8.21 -6.93
CA GLU A 45 -2.02 -9.42 -7.72
C GLU A 45 -1.67 -9.13 -9.19
N THR A 46 -2.08 -7.98 -9.69
CA THR A 46 -1.98 -7.65 -11.12
C THR A 46 -1.38 -6.27 -11.37
N MET A 47 -0.85 -6.05 -12.57
CA MET A 47 -0.36 -4.74 -12.99
C MET A 47 -1.50 -3.71 -13.11
N THR A 48 -2.70 -4.14 -13.49
CA THR A 48 -3.87 -3.25 -13.55
C THR A 48 -4.21 -2.67 -12.17
N GLU A 49 -4.10 -3.44 -11.09
CA GLU A 49 -4.26 -2.93 -9.73
C GLU A 49 -3.14 -1.97 -9.33
N VAL A 50 -1.90 -2.24 -9.75
CA VAL A 50 -0.76 -1.32 -9.55
C VAL A 50 -1.03 0.03 -10.21
N GLU A 51 -1.44 0.02 -11.48
CA GLU A 51 -1.77 1.24 -12.25
C GLU A 51 -2.97 1.97 -11.62
N THR A 52 -3.98 1.23 -11.19
CA THR A 52 -5.15 1.75 -10.48
C THR A 52 -4.75 2.48 -9.20
N LEU A 53 -3.87 1.89 -8.38
CA LEU A 53 -3.38 2.51 -7.14
C LEU A 53 -2.52 3.74 -7.44
N LYS A 54 -1.63 3.68 -8.44
CA LYS A 54 -0.84 4.85 -8.90
C LYS A 54 -1.73 5.99 -9.42
N ALA A 55 -2.90 5.66 -9.98
CA ALA A 55 -3.87 6.63 -10.41
C ALA A 55 -4.71 7.25 -9.28
N GLY A 56 -4.66 6.66 -8.07
CA GLY A 56 -5.50 7.05 -6.94
C GLY A 56 -6.90 6.41 -6.96
N GLY A 57 -7.11 5.39 -7.80
CA GLY A 57 -8.36 4.65 -7.91
C GLY A 57 -8.83 4.44 -9.35
N ILE A 58 -9.72 3.47 -9.54
CA ILE A 58 -10.10 3.00 -10.88
C ILE A 58 -10.83 4.06 -11.69
N HIS A 59 -11.70 4.86 -11.07
CA HIS A 59 -12.38 5.96 -11.74
C HIS A 59 -11.39 7.05 -12.20
N LEU A 60 -10.37 7.33 -11.38
CA LEU A 60 -9.33 8.31 -11.75
C LEU A 60 -8.47 7.79 -12.90
N LEU A 61 -8.20 6.49 -12.96
CA LEU A 61 -7.52 5.87 -14.09
C LEU A 61 -8.35 6.00 -15.39
N ILE A 62 -9.62 5.62 -15.36
CA ILE A 62 -10.53 5.72 -16.52
C ILE A 62 -10.62 7.16 -17.04
N LEU A 63 -10.76 8.15 -16.14
CA LEU A 63 -10.84 9.55 -16.55
C LEU A 63 -9.55 10.02 -17.23
N ARG A 64 -8.37 9.61 -16.74
CA ARG A 64 -7.08 9.95 -17.36
C ARG A 64 -6.96 9.36 -18.77
N ASP A 65 -7.38 8.11 -18.96
CA ASP A 65 -7.32 7.44 -20.26
C ASP A 65 -8.24 8.11 -21.29
N ILE A 66 -9.47 8.48 -20.87
CA ILE A 66 -10.42 9.19 -21.73
C ILE A 66 -9.90 10.58 -22.11
N MET A 67 -9.29 11.31 -21.16
CA MET A 67 -8.76 12.66 -21.41
C MET A 67 -7.45 12.69 -22.21
N ALA A 68 -6.71 11.58 -22.24
CA ALA A 68 -5.47 11.44 -23.02
C ALA A 68 -5.71 10.99 -24.47
N SER A 69 -6.95 10.61 -24.80
CA SER A 69 -7.41 10.21 -26.14
C SER A 69 -7.91 11.41 -26.94
#